data_AF-A0AAV3EK94-F1
#
_entry.id   AF-A0AAV3EK94-F1
#
_cell.length_a   1.000
_cell.length_b   1.000
_cell.length_c   1.000
_cell.angle_alpha   90.00
_cell.angle_beta   90.00
_cell.angle_gamma   90.00
#
_symmetry.space_group_name_H-M   'P 1'
#
loop_
_entity.id
_entity.type
_entity.pdbx_description
1 polymer ?
#
loop_
_entity_poly.entity_id
_entity_poly.type
_entity_poly.pdbx_seq_one_letter_code
_entity_poly.pdbx_strand_id
1 'polypeptide(L)'
;MHKYKKRGSILFKNLFSILLITMLYISISRVININVKAMRSILLTKDIINKIDIIKYELFFNNQYIHIKGDTYINANNIKLDKYKELNQYFENYKCDNSEYFRLYFDEYMNDITIEYIKDDQMIFKDKLEI
;
A
#
# COMPACT_ATOMS: atom_id res chain seq x y z
N MET A 1 62.12 27.64 6.54
CA MET A 1 60.93 27.00 7.17
C MET A 1 59.65 27.29 6.35
N HIS A 2 59.55 26.80 5.10
CA HIS A 2 58.47 27.18 4.16
C HIS A 2 57.83 26.04 3.34
N LYS A 3 58.29 24.78 3.50
CA LYS A 3 57.78 23.64 2.71
C LYS A 3 56.53 22.95 3.31
N TYR A 4 56.20 23.18 4.58
CA TYR A 4 55.08 22.52 5.26
C TYR A 4 53.70 23.18 5.02
N LYS A 5 53.65 24.49 4.72
CA LYS A 5 52.37 25.21 4.47
C LYS A 5 51.66 24.77 3.17
N LYS A 6 52.41 24.40 2.12
CA LYS A 6 51.82 24.02 0.82
C LYS A 6 51.22 22.61 0.81
N ARG A 7 51.80 21.65 1.54
CA ARG A 7 51.28 20.27 1.59
C ARG A 7 50.00 20.15 2.43
N GLY A 8 49.88 20.90 3.52
CA GLY A 8 48.65 20.95 4.32
C GLY A 8 47.45 21.50 3.54
N SER A 9 47.65 22.50 2.69
CA SER A 9 46.58 23.08 1.85
C SER A 9 46.01 22.08 0.83
N ILE A 10 46.84 21.21 0.25
CA ILE A 10 46.40 20.17 -0.70
C ILE A 10 45.63 19.07 0.02
N LEU A 11 46.11 18.63 1.19
CA LEU A 11 45.41 17.65 2.02
C LEU A 11 44.04 18.16 2.47
N PHE A 12 43.94 19.43 2.88
CA PHE A 12 42.65 20.04 3.24
C PHE A 12 41.68 20.14 2.06
N LYS A 13 42.16 20.50 0.87
CA LYS A 13 41.33 20.53 -0.34
C LYS A 13 40.80 19.15 -0.71
N ASN A 14 41.65 18.12 -0.63
CA ASN A 14 41.23 16.75 -0.91
C ASN A 14 40.22 16.24 0.12
N LEU A 15 40.44 16.53 1.41
CA LEU A 15 39.51 16.16 2.48
C LEU A 15 38.14 16.85 2.30
N PHE A 16 38.14 18.13 1.93
CA PHE A 16 36.93 18.89 1.65
C PHE A 16 36.16 18.33 0.45
N SER A 17 36.85 17.96 -0.64
CA SER A 17 36.22 17.31 -1.78
C SER A 17 35.59 15.96 -1.42
N ILE A 18 36.25 15.16 -0.58
CA ILE A 18 35.71 13.87 -0.12
C ILE A 18 34.45 14.08 0.74
N LEU A 19 34.46 15.07 1.64
CA LEU A 19 33.30 15.45 2.46
C LEU A 19 32.12 15.91 1.59
N LEU A 20 32.41 16.66 0.52
CA LEU A 20 31.38 17.19 -0.38
C LEU A 20 30.75 16.07 -1.21
N ILE A 21 31.56 15.14 -1.72
CA ILE A 21 31.09 13.95 -2.46
C ILE A 21 30.25 13.05 -1.56
N THR A 22 30.67 12.81 -0.33
CA THR A 22 29.92 11.97 0.63
C THR A 22 28.60 12.62 1.06
N MET A 23 28.59 13.93 1.32
CA MET A 23 27.36 14.69 1.58
C MET A 23 26.39 14.64 0.38
N LEU A 24 26.90 14.76 -0.85
CA LEU A 24 26.09 14.64 -2.07
C LEU A 24 25.51 13.24 -2.20
N TYR A 25 26.33 12.21 -1.98
CA TYR A 25 25.91 10.82 -2.06
C TYR A 25 24.80 10.49 -1.06
N ILE A 26 24.93 10.92 0.20
CA ILE A 26 23.91 10.75 1.23
C ILE A 26 22.61 11.47 0.83
N SER A 27 22.71 12.67 0.27
CA SER A 27 21.55 13.44 -0.17
C SER A 27 20.80 12.77 -1.32
N ILE A 28 21.52 12.29 -2.34
CA ILE A 28 20.96 11.54 -3.47
C ILE A 28 20.30 10.23 -2.97
N SER A 29 20.98 9.50 -2.09
CA SER A 29 20.46 8.26 -1.52
C SER A 29 19.15 8.47 -0.74
N ARG A 30 19.05 9.56 0.03
CA ARG A 30 17.81 9.94 0.73
C ARG A 30 16.68 10.28 -0.24
N VAL A 31 16.95 11.04 -1.30
CA VAL A 31 15.94 11.39 -2.31
C VAL A 31 15.44 10.15 -3.05
N ILE A 32 16.33 9.24 -3.45
CA ILE A 32 15.95 7.96 -4.08
C ILE A 32 15.05 7.15 -3.14
N ASN A 33 15.41 7.04 -1.85
CA ASN A 33 14.62 6.28 -0.89
C ASN A 33 13.22 6.88 -0.67
N ILE A 34 13.10 8.22 -0.65
CA ILE A 34 11.79 8.90 -0.58
C ILE A 34 10.96 8.61 -1.84
N ASN A 35 11.55 8.70 -3.02
CA ASN A 35 10.85 8.42 -4.28
C ASN A 35 10.41 6.96 -4.39
N VAL A 36 11.25 6.01 -3.94
CA VAL A 36 10.89 4.59 -3.91
C VAL A 36 9.75 4.32 -2.92
N LYS A 37 9.77 4.94 -1.73
CA LYS A 37 8.66 4.84 -0.77
C LYS A 37 7.37 5.43 -1.33
N ALA A 38 7.43 6.61 -1.95
CA ALA A 38 6.28 7.25 -2.57
C ALA A 38 5.72 6.40 -3.73
N MET A 39 6.59 5.87 -4.59
CA MET A 39 6.19 5.01 -5.70
C MET A 39 5.59 3.68 -5.22
N ARG A 40 6.18 3.06 -4.18
CA ARG A 40 5.62 1.87 -3.53
C ARG A 40 4.24 2.17 -2.92
N SER A 41 4.07 3.34 -2.32
CA SER A 41 2.78 3.80 -1.80
C SER A 41 1.75 3.95 -2.92
N ILE A 42 2.09 4.66 -4.01
CA ILE A 42 1.21 4.84 -5.17
C ILE A 42 0.81 3.49 -5.79
N LEU A 43 1.78 2.59 -5.97
CA LEU A 43 1.53 1.25 -6.52
C LEU A 43 0.63 0.42 -5.61
N LEU A 44 0.84 0.49 -4.29
CA LEU A 44 0.01 -0.20 -3.30
C LEU A 44 -1.42 0.37 -3.28
N THR A 45 -1.57 1.69 -3.32
CA THR A 45 -2.89 2.34 -3.47
C THR A 45 -3.58 1.91 -4.76
N LYS A 46 -2.86 1.85 -5.88
CA LYS A 46 -3.43 1.43 -7.17
C LYS A 46 -3.86 -0.05 -7.15
N ASP A 47 -3.07 -0.92 -6.54
CA ASP A 47 -3.42 -2.34 -6.39
C ASP A 47 -4.68 -2.52 -5.53
N ILE A 48 -4.77 -1.80 -4.40
CA ILE A 48 -5.95 -1.81 -3.53
C ILE A 48 -7.20 -1.32 -4.28
N ILE A 49 -7.10 -0.20 -5.00
CA ILE A 49 -8.21 0.34 -5.81
C ILE A 49 -8.69 -0.69 -6.84
N ASN A 50 -7.78 -1.29 -7.60
CA ASN A 50 -8.15 -2.32 -8.58
C ASN A 50 -8.88 -3.50 -7.92
N LYS A 51 -8.43 -3.94 -6.73
CA LYS A 51 -9.10 -5.03 -5.98
C LYS A 51 -10.50 -4.64 -5.51
N ILE A 52 -10.70 -3.39 -5.10
CA ILE A 52 -12.01 -2.86 -4.73
C ILE A 52 -12.95 -2.82 -5.93
N ASP A 53 -12.47 -2.38 -7.08
CA ASP A 53 -13.27 -2.34 -8.30
C ASP A 53 -13.76 -3.75 -8.69
N ILE A 54 -12.92 -4.78 -8.52
CA ILE A 54 -13.31 -6.18 -8.73
C ILE A 54 -14.39 -6.59 -7.72
N ILE A 55 -14.22 -6.29 -6.43
CA ILE A 55 -15.22 -6.60 -5.40
C ILE A 55 -16.56 -5.94 -5.73
N LYS A 56 -16.56 -4.64 -6.05
CA LYS A 56 -17.77 -3.89 -6.41
C LYS A 56 -18.46 -4.51 -7.63
N TYR A 57 -17.68 -4.86 -8.65
CA TYR A 57 -18.19 -5.53 -9.85
C TYR A 57 -18.88 -6.86 -9.50
N GLU A 58 -18.20 -7.75 -8.75
CA GLU A 58 -18.75 -9.07 -8.40
C GLU A 58 -20.00 -8.96 -7.50
N LEU A 59 -20.02 -8.00 -6.56
CA LEU A 59 -21.21 -7.73 -5.73
C LEU A 59 -22.40 -7.29 -6.57
N PHE A 60 -22.18 -6.41 -7.54
CA PHE A 60 -23.23 -5.86 -8.41
C PHE A 60 -23.79 -6.91 -9.38
N PHE A 61 -22.93 -7.70 -10.03
CA PHE A 61 -23.36 -8.67 -11.06
C PHE A 61 -23.94 -9.96 -10.48
N ASN A 62 -23.48 -10.41 -9.31
CA ASN A 62 -23.92 -11.68 -8.72
C ASN A 62 -25.05 -11.51 -7.68
N ASN A 63 -25.61 -10.31 -7.51
CA ASN A 63 -26.63 -9.99 -6.48
C ASN A 63 -26.23 -10.43 -5.05
N GLN A 64 -24.93 -10.53 -4.77
CA GLN A 64 -24.45 -11.04 -3.49
C GLN A 64 -24.65 -10.04 -2.35
N TYR A 65 -24.83 -8.75 -2.65
CA TYR A 65 -25.12 -7.72 -1.64
C TYR A 65 -26.36 -8.07 -0.79
N ILE A 66 -27.41 -8.66 -1.39
CA ILE A 66 -28.64 -9.07 -0.68
C ILE A 66 -28.34 -10.17 0.36
N HIS A 67 -27.27 -10.93 0.14
CA HIS A 67 -26.93 -12.12 0.92
C HIS A 67 -25.84 -11.89 1.97
N ILE A 68 -25.16 -10.73 1.94
CA ILE A 68 -24.18 -10.36 2.98
C ILE A 68 -24.95 -10.02 4.26
N LYS A 69 -25.18 -11.02 5.12
CA LYS A 69 -25.76 -10.80 6.45
C LYS A 69 -24.63 -10.65 7.46
N GLY A 70 -24.31 -9.39 7.79
CA GLY A 70 -23.26 -9.05 8.76
C GLY A 70 -21.87 -8.95 8.16
N ASP A 71 -20.86 -8.91 9.02
CA ASP A 71 -19.46 -8.76 8.63
C ASP A 71 -18.98 -9.97 7.83
N THR A 72 -18.47 -9.70 6.63
CA THR A 72 -17.86 -10.71 5.77
C THR A 72 -16.42 -10.36 5.49
N TYR A 73 -15.55 -11.36 5.47
CA TYR A 73 -14.12 -11.21 5.30
C TYR A 73 -13.65 -11.94 4.05
N ILE A 74 -12.76 -11.30 3.28
CA ILE A 74 -12.18 -11.85 2.05
C ILE A 74 -10.67 -11.72 2.12
N ASN A 75 -9.94 -12.82 2.00
CA ASN A 75 -8.48 -12.79 1.91
C ASN A 75 -8.05 -12.01 0.65
N ALA A 76 -7.16 -11.02 0.81
CA ALA A 76 -6.70 -10.19 -0.31
C ALA A 76 -5.98 -11.00 -1.41
N ASN A 77 -5.39 -12.14 -1.05
CA ASN A 77 -4.72 -13.06 -2.00
C ASN A 77 -5.69 -13.85 -2.88
N ASN A 78 -6.97 -13.94 -2.49
CA ASN A 78 -7.98 -14.67 -3.27
C ASN A 78 -8.54 -13.82 -4.42
N ILE A 79 -8.29 -12.51 -4.42
CA ILE A 79 -8.74 -11.60 -5.47
C ILE A 79 -7.72 -11.63 -6.61
N LYS A 80 -8.01 -12.40 -7.66
CA LYS A 80 -7.19 -12.43 -8.87
C LYS A 80 -7.68 -11.38 -9.88
N LEU A 81 -6.81 -10.43 -10.20
CA LEU A 81 -7.10 -9.34 -11.15
C LEU A 81 -7.50 -9.82 -12.56
N ASP A 82 -7.05 -11.01 -12.95
CA ASP A 82 -7.19 -11.52 -14.31
C ASP A 82 -8.48 -12.31 -14.54
N LYS A 83 -9.20 -12.70 -13.48
CA LYS A 83 -10.36 -13.61 -13.52
C LYS A 83 -11.41 -13.20 -12.50
N TYR A 84 -12.18 -12.17 -12.84
CA TYR A 84 -13.23 -11.58 -12.00
C TYR A 84 -14.16 -12.62 -11.33
N LYS A 85 -14.48 -13.75 -12.00
CA LYS A 85 -15.41 -14.80 -11.52
C LYS A 85 -15.01 -15.58 -10.26
N GLU A 86 -13.78 -15.49 -9.75
CA GLU A 86 -13.33 -16.38 -8.66
C GLU A 86 -13.78 -15.91 -7.24
N LEU A 87 -14.39 -14.74 -7.08
CA LEU A 87 -14.71 -14.15 -5.77
C LEU A 87 -15.82 -14.87 -4.99
N ASN A 88 -16.81 -15.44 -5.67
CA ASN A 88 -18.03 -16.00 -5.04
C ASN A 88 -17.78 -17.14 -4.03
N GLN A 89 -16.61 -17.80 -4.08
CA GLN A 89 -16.29 -18.92 -3.20
C GLN A 89 -15.62 -18.53 -1.88
N TYR A 90 -15.26 -17.25 -1.68
CA TYR A 90 -14.34 -16.83 -0.62
C TYR A 90 -14.92 -15.86 0.40
N PHE A 91 -16.24 -15.62 0.37
CA PHE A 91 -16.92 -14.83 1.40
C PHE A 91 -17.05 -15.68 2.66
N GLU A 92 -16.21 -15.41 3.66
CA GLU A 92 -16.23 -16.09 4.95
C GLU A 92 -16.76 -15.14 6.04
N ASN A 93 -17.62 -15.64 6.92
CA ASN A 93 -18.15 -14.85 8.05
C ASN A 93 -17.17 -14.77 9.24
N TYR A 94 -15.95 -15.30 9.09
CA TYR A 94 -14.93 -15.29 10.14
C TYR A 94 -13.64 -14.65 9.64
N LYS A 95 -12.96 -13.94 10.53
CA LYS A 95 -11.62 -13.40 10.28
C LYS A 95 -10.65 -14.57 10.23
N CYS A 96 -10.29 -15.00 9.03
CA CYS A 96 -9.24 -15.98 8.80
C CYS A 96 -7.88 -15.38 9.25
N ASP A 97 -6.92 -16.19 9.71
CA ASP A 97 -5.58 -15.79 10.23
C ASP A 97 -4.66 -15.18 9.14
N ASN A 98 -5.21 -14.30 8.30
CA ASN A 98 -4.51 -13.65 7.22
C ASN A 98 -4.05 -12.27 7.67
N SER A 99 -2.79 -11.95 7.36
CA SER A 99 -2.22 -10.63 7.60
C SER A 99 -2.86 -9.55 6.72
N GLU A 100 -3.54 -9.92 5.63
CA GLU A 100 -4.16 -8.99 4.67
C GLU A 100 -5.54 -9.48 4.23
N TYR A 101 -6.59 -8.71 4.52
CA TYR A 101 -7.96 -9.07 4.17
C TYR A 101 -8.84 -7.84 3.95
N PHE A 102 -9.92 -8.03 3.19
CA PHE A 102 -11.01 -7.08 3.06
C PHE A 102 -12.13 -7.44 4.03
N ARG A 103 -12.67 -6.46 4.75
CA ARG A 103 -13.86 -6.59 5.59
C ARG A 103 -14.99 -5.82 4.92
N LEU A 104 -16.10 -6.50 4.69
CA LEU A 104 -17.30 -5.97 4.07
C LEU A 104 -18.43 -6.00 5.08
N TYR A 105 -19.11 -4.87 5.26
CA TYR A 105 -20.24 -4.78 6.18
C TYR A 105 -21.17 -3.64 5.77
N PHE A 106 -22.43 -3.77 6.12
CA PHE A 106 -23.40 -2.70 5.95
C PHE A 106 -23.16 -1.58 6.96
N ASP A 107 -23.32 -0.33 6.53
CA ASP A 107 -23.34 0.78 7.48
C ASP A 107 -24.60 0.75 8.37
N GLU A 108 -24.66 1.62 9.40
CA GLU A 108 -25.73 1.63 10.39
C GLU A 108 -27.14 1.77 9.77
N TYR A 109 -27.22 2.33 8.57
CA TYR A 109 -28.46 2.56 7.84
C TYR A 109 -28.79 1.45 6.83
N MET A 110 -27.91 0.45 6.69
CA MET A 110 -28.04 -0.67 5.75
C MET A 110 -28.20 -0.24 4.29
N ASN A 111 -27.76 0.98 3.96
CA ASN A 111 -27.88 1.55 2.62
C ASN A 111 -26.59 1.35 1.82
N ASP A 112 -25.44 1.42 2.49
CA ASP A 112 -24.14 1.28 1.85
C ASP A 112 -23.42 0.03 2.33
N ILE A 113 -22.66 -0.61 1.43
CA ILE A 113 -21.63 -1.58 1.83
C ILE A 113 -20.32 -0.84 2.02
N THR A 114 -19.79 -0.90 3.23
CA THR A 114 -18.44 -0.44 3.54
C THR A 114 -17.44 -1.55 3.23
N ILE A 115 -16.37 -1.20 2.53
CA ILE A 115 -15.25 -2.10 2.20
C ILE A 115 -14.00 -1.53 2.89
N GLU A 116 -13.45 -2.26 3.86
CA GLU A 116 -12.21 -1.93 4.55
C GLU A 116 -11.11 -2.89 4.11
N TYR A 117 -9.92 -2.37 3.77
CA TYR A 117 -8.72 -3.19 3.61
C TYR A 117 -7.86 -3.08 4.86
N ILE A 118 -7.63 -4.23 5.50
CA ILE A 118 -6.91 -4.35 6.76
C ILE A 118 -5.62 -5.14 6.51
N LYS A 119 -4.50 -4.59 7.01
CA LYS A 119 -3.19 -5.22 6.97
C LYS A 119 -2.55 -5.18 8.36
N ASP A 120 -2.09 -6.32 8.86
CA ASP A 120 -1.44 -6.45 10.17
C ASP A 120 -2.25 -5.77 11.29
N ASP A 121 -3.58 -6.02 11.30
CA ASP A 121 -4.57 -5.41 12.20
C ASP A 121 -4.74 -3.88 12.11
N GLN A 122 -4.15 -3.24 11.10
CA GLN A 122 -4.34 -1.83 10.81
C GLN A 122 -5.23 -1.62 9.59
N MET A 123 -6.23 -0.76 9.71
CA MET A 123 -7.02 -0.31 8.57
C MET A 123 -6.15 0.60 7.70
N ILE A 124 -5.86 0.16 6.48
CA ILE A 124 -5.04 0.91 5.51
C ILE A 124 -5.93 1.75 4.60
N PHE A 125 -7.11 1.24 4.28
CA PHE A 125 -8.03 1.88 3.34
C PHE A 125 -9.48 1.55 3.70
N LYS A 126 -10.38 2.49 3.41
CA LYS A 126 -11.83 2.37 3.60
C LYS A 126 -12.54 3.08 2.47
N ASP A 127 -13.54 2.43 1.89
CA ASP A 127 -14.41 2.99 0.87
C ASP A 127 -15.85 2.49 1.05
N LYS A 128 -16.79 3.16 0.40
CA LYS A 128 -18.21 2.84 0.40
C LYS A 128 -18.68 2.50 -1.01
N LEU A 129 -19.54 1.51 -1.11
CA LEU A 129 -20.35 1.22 -2.28
C LEU A 129 -21.79 1.60 -1.94
N GLU A 130 -22.28 2.67 -2.58
CA GLU A 130 -23.70 3.01 -2.59
C GLU A 130 -24.45 1.93 -3.38
N ILE A 131 -25.58 1.46 -2.84
CA ILE A 131 -26.42 0.41 -3.41
C ILE A 131 -27.63 1.01 -4.12
#